data_AF-A0A7Y3PBD1-F1
#
_entry.id   AF-A0A7Y3PBD1-F1
#
_cell.length_a   1.000
_cell.length_b   1.000
_cell.length_c   1.000
_cell.angle_alpha   90.00
_cell.angle_beta   90.00
_cell.angle_gamma   90.00
#
_symmetry.space_group_name_H-M   'P 1'
#
loop_
_entity.id
_entity.type
_entity.pdbx_description
1 polymer ?
#
loop_
_entity_poly.entity_id
_entity_poly.type
_entity_poly.pdbx_seq_one_letter_code
_entity_poly.pdbx_strand_id
1 'polypeptide(L)'
;MKGFPDRSPAPKHLPSPQAAVDLVYGRRTAFQRDAAARGARVEDGAMMLVYQALRAWEFWDRPLGARRRAALAGPLLKEVLK
;
A
#
# COMPACT_ATOMS: atom_id res chain seq x y z
N MET A 1 9.67 -18.26 -12.37
CA MET A 1 9.69 -16.94 -13.03
C MET A 1 10.79 -16.09 -12.40
N LYS A 2 11.71 -15.51 -13.19
CA LYS A 2 12.51 -14.38 -12.70
C LYS A 2 11.51 -13.27 -12.35
N GLY A 3 11.45 -12.86 -11.08
CA GLY A 3 10.54 -11.79 -10.64
C GLY A 3 10.81 -10.48 -11.40
N PHE A 4 9.80 -9.60 -11.46
CA PHE A 4 9.96 -8.27 -12.03
C PHE A 4 11.15 -7.55 -11.36
N PRO A 5 12.04 -6.89 -12.13
CA PRO A 5 13.20 -6.24 -11.57
C PRO A 5 12.78 -5.11 -10.62
N ASP A 6 13.37 -5.05 -9.42
CA ASP A 6 13.09 -4.01 -8.43
C ASP A 6 13.78 -2.70 -8.84
N ARG A 7 13.13 -1.92 -9.71
CA ARG A 7 13.60 -0.59 -10.16
C ARG A 7 12.54 0.46 -9.84
N SER A 8 12.97 1.64 -9.42
CA SER A 8 12.06 2.78 -9.23
C SER A 8 11.48 3.17 -10.59
N PRO A 9 10.14 3.29 -10.74
CA PRO A 9 9.51 3.79 -11.95
C PRO A 9 9.51 5.34 -11.99
N ALA A 10 9.92 6.00 -10.91
CA ALA A 10 9.92 7.46 -10.83
C ALA A 10 10.99 8.06 -11.75
N PRO A 11 10.64 9.05 -12.60
CA PRO A 11 11.62 9.79 -13.35
C PRO A 11 12.60 10.52 -12.41
N LYS A 12 13.91 10.36 -12.67
CA LYS A 12 14.96 10.88 -11.78
C LYS A 12 14.96 12.40 -11.63
N HIS A 13 14.44 13.11 -12.64
CA HIS A 13 14.40 14.57 -12.75
C HIS A 13 13.21 15.20 -12.03
N LEU A 14 12.31 14.42 -11.42
CA LEU A 14 11.22 14.97 -10.64
C LEU A 14 11.75 15.71 -9.41
N PRO A 15 11.10 16.83 -9.02
CA PRO A 15 11.38 17.49 -7.75
C PRO A 15 11.14 16.53 -6.57
N SER A 16 11.77 16.82 -5.42
CA SER A 16 11.60 16.01 -4.21
C SER A 16 10.12 15.95 -3.81
N PRO A 17 9.51 14.75 -3.79
CA PRO A 17 8.11 14.64 -3.46
C PRO A 17 7.89 14.73 -1.95
N GLN A 18 6.76 15.31 -1.53
CA GLN A 18 6.36 15.31 -0.13
C GLN A 18 5.89 13.93 0.34
N ALA A 19 5.28 13.15 -0.58
CA ALA A 19 4.80 11.80 -0.30
C ALA A 19 4.97 10.88 -1.51
N ALA A 20 5.16 9.59 -1.25
CA ALA A 20 5.18 8.53 -2.24
C ALA A 20 4.32 7.36 -1.76
N VAL A 21 3.35 6.97 -2.58
CA VAL A 21 2.44 5.85 -2.31
C VAL A 21 2.78 4.74 -3.27
N ASP A 22 3.20 3.60 -2.74
CA ASP A 22 3.49 2.39 -3.52
C ASP A 22 2.40 1.35 -3.27
N LEU A 23 1.83 0.76 -4.32
CA LEU A 23 0.80 -0.27 -4.16
C LEU A 23 1.40 -1.66 -3.87
N VAL A 24 2.72 -1.79 -3.91
CA VAL A 24 3.43 -2.99 -3.46
C VAL A 24 3.41 -3.07 -1.93
N TYR A 25 3.11 -4.25 -1.41
CA TYR A 25 3.09 -4.57 0.02
C TYR A 25 4.01 -5.78 0.31
N GLY A 26 4.29 -6.04 1.59
CA GLY A 26 5.07 -7.20 2.05
C GLY A 26 6.58 -7.11 1.78
N ARG A 27 7.07 -6.03 1.13
CA ARG A 27 8.50 -5.77 0.95
C ARG A 27 8.77 -4.28 0.73
N ARG A 28 10.01 -3.86 0.98
CA ARG A 28 10.49 -2.53 0.62
C ARG A 28 10.93 -2.48 -0.85
N THR A 29 10.37 -1.60 -1.67
CA THR A 29 10.70 -1.48 -3.10
C THR A 29 11.80 -0.46 -3.40
N ALA A 30 12.38 -0.51 -4.60
CA ALA A 30 13.31 0.51 -5.09
C ALA A 30 12.68 1.91 -5.16
N PHE A 31 11.39 2.00 -5.52
CA PHE A 31 10.63 3.26 -5.52
C PHE A 31 10.54 3.86 -4.11
N GLN A 32 10.16 3.05 -3.12
CA GLN A 32 10.06 3.47 -1.73
C GLN A 32 11.41 3.87 -1.13
N ARG A 33 12.52 3.25 -1.57
CA ARG A 33 13.88 3.65 -1.15
C ARG A 33 14.29 5.00 -1.76
N ASP A 34 14.07 5.17 -3.06
CA ASP A 34 14.38 6.42 -3.79
C ASP A 34 13.56 7.60 -3.24
N ALA A 35 12.26 7.41 -3.01
CA ALA A 35 11.40 8.43 -2.43
C ALA A 35 11.81 8.83 -1.00
N ALA A 36 12.13 7.84 -0.14
CA ALA A 36 12.59 8.12 1.21
C ALA A 36 13.95 8.86 1.21
N ALA A 37 14.87 8.49 0.32
CA ALA A 37 16.15 9.18 0.16
C ALA A 37 15.99 10.65 -0.27
N ARG A 38 14.85 10.99 -0.90
CA ARG A 38 14.47 12.36 -1.29
C ARG A 38 13.63 13.09 -0.23
N GLY A 39 13.43 12.49 0.95
CA GLY A 39 12.71 13.10 2.07
C GLY A 39 11.18 12.93 2.03
N ALA A 40 10.66 12.06 1.17
CA ALA A 40 9.21 11.84 1.09
C ALA A 40 8.70 10.99 2.24
N ARG A 41 7.46 11.27 2.70
CA ARG A 41 6.69 10.29 3.49
C ARG A 41 6.32 9.11 2.59
N VAL A 42 6.69 7.90 2.99
CA VAL A 42 6.44 6.70 2.19
C VAL A 42 5.32 5.88 2.82
N GLU A 43 4.28 5.63 2.02
CA GLU A 43 3.17 4.72 2.35
C GLU A 43 3.23 3.49 1.44
N ASP A 44 2.99 2.30 2.01
CA ASP A 44 2.95 1.05 1.25
C ASP A 44 1.53 0.65 0.81
N GLY A 45 1.43 -0.49 0.11
CA GLY A 45 0.19 -0.96 -0.46
C GLY A 45 -0.74 -1.66 0.52
N ALA A 46 -0.34 -1.91 1.78
CA ALA A 46 -1.11 -2.76 2.69
C ALA A 46 -2.45 -2.12 3.06
N MET A 47 -2.45 -0.81 3.30
CA MET A 47 -3.68 -0.03 3.55
C MET A 47 -4.66 -0.12 2.39
N MET A 48 -4.16 0.04 1.17
CA MET A 48 -4.99 -0.10 -0.03
C MET A 48 -5.53 -1.53 -0.16
N LEU A 49 -4.69 -2.55 0.09
CA LEU A 49 -5.09 -3.97 0.00
C LEU A 49 -6.23 -4.31 0.97
N VAL A 50 -6.12 -3.89 2.22
CA VAL A 50 -7.16 -4.14 3.23
C VAL A 50 -8.43 -3.36 2.88
N TYR A 51 -8.30 -2.10 2.47
CA TYR A 51 -9.46 -1.30 2.07
C TYR A 51 -10.22 -1.94 0.90
N GLN A 52 -9.52 -2.32 -0.17
CA GLN A 52 -10.16 -2.92 -1.34
C GLN A 52 -10.76 -4.29 -1.03
N ALA A 53 -10.12 -5.09 -0.16
CA ALA A 53 -10.67 -6.39 0.27
C ALA A 53 -12.00 -6.23 1.03
N LEU A 54 -12.08 -5.25 1.94
CA LEU A 54 -13.32 -4.94 2.65
C LEU A 54 -14.41 -4.45 1.70
N ARG A 55 -14.07 -3.63 0.70
CA ARG A 55 -15.03 -3.17 -0.32
C ARG A 55 -15.51 -4.31 -1.22
N ALA A 56 -14.62 -5.23 -1.61
CA ALA A 56 -14.96 -6.40 -2.39
C ALA A 56 -15.90 -7.34 -1.61
N TRP A 57 -15.61 -7.56 -0.31
CA TRP A 57 -16.51 -8.32 0.56
C TRP A 57 -17.91 -7.71 0.64
N GLU A 58 -18.00 -6.39 0.81
CA GLU A 58 -19.29 -5.68 0.85
C GLU A 58 -20.09 -5.83 -0.45
N PHE A 59 -19.40 -6.00 -1.58
CA PHE A 59 -20.01 -6.24 -2.87
C PHE A 59 -20.48 -7.69 -3.04
N TRP A 60 -19.73 -8.67 -2.54
CA TRP A 60 -20.05 -10.09 -2.70
C TRP A 60 -21.04 -10.65 -1.69
N ASP A 61 -20.99 -10.21 -0.43
CA ASP A 61 -21.84 -10.73 0.65
C ASP A 61 -22.90 -9.70 1.06
N ARG A 62 -22.48 -8.68 1.82
CA ARG A 62 -23.37 -7.65 2.36
C ARG A 62 -22.61 -6.45 2.92
N PRO A 63 -23.26 -5.29 3.08
CA PRO A 63 -22.66 -4.12 3.71
C PRO A 63 -22.13 -4.42 5.12
N LEU A 64 -20.91 -3.96 5.42
CA LEU A 64 -20.32 -4.05 6.76
C LEU A 64 -20.75 -2.87 7.63
N GLY A 65 -20.96 -1.71 7.02
CA GLY A 65 -21.16 -0.44 7.73
C GLY A 65 -19.85 0.09 8.34
N ALA A 66 -19.83 1.39 8.64
CA ALA A 66 -18.60 2.10 9.02
C ALA A 66 -17.91 1.49 10.27
N ARG A 67 -18.70 1.15 11.31
CA ARG A 67 -18.16 0.61 12.57
C ARG A 67 -17.49 -0.75 12.39
N ARG A 68 -18.14 -1.68 11.67
CA ARG A 68 -17.58 -3.02 11.45
C ARG A 68 -16.39 -2.99 10.51
N ARG A 69 -16.42 -2.13 9.48
CA ARG A 69 -15.27 -1.92 8.58
C ARG A 69 -14.03 -1.45 9.36
N ALA A 70 -14.18 -0.45 10.22
CA ALA A 70 -13.08 0.04 11.07
C ALA A 70 -12.57 -1.05 12.03
N ALA A 71 -13.47 -1.83 12.63
CA ALA A 71 -13.09 -2.92 13.53
C ALA A 71 -12.30 -4.05 12.83
N LEU A 72 -12.57 -4.31 11.55
CA LEU A 72 -11.88 -5.33 10.75
C LEU A 72 -10.57 -4.84 10.14
N ALA A 73 -10.45 -3.55 9.81
CA ALA A 73 -9.27 -3.03 9.13
C ALA A 73 -7.98 -3.23 9.93
N GLY A 74 -7.98 -2.92 11.23
CA GLY A 74 -6.79 -3.04 12.09
C GLY A 74 -6.21 -4.46 12.17
N PRO A 75 -7.02 -5.49 12.50
CA PRO A 75 -6.58 -6.88 12.50
C PRO A 75 -6.05 -7.35 11.14
N LEU A 76 -6.74 -7.02 10.04
CA LEU A 76 -6.32 -7.41 8.68
C LEU A 76 -5.00 -6.76 8.27
N LEU A 77 -4.78 -5.50 8.64
CA LEU A 77 -3.49 -4.84 8.40
C LEU A 77 -2.35 -5.54 9.10
N LYS A 78 -2.56 -5.92 10.36
CA LYS A 78 -1.56 -6.71 11.12
C LYS A 78 -1.30 -8.08 10.50
N GLU A 79 -2.27 -8.65 9.80
CA GLU A 79 -2.11 -9.94 9.13
C GLU A 79 -1.32 -9.81 7.82
N VAL A 80 -1.60 -8.77 7.02
CA VAL A 80 -0.91 -8.49 5.76
C VAL A 80 0.55 -8.06 5.97
N LEU A 81 0.86 -7.46 7.12
CA LEU A 81 2.20 -6.94 7.45
C LEU A 81 3.07 -7.93 8.25
N LYS A 82 2.59 -9.15 8.53
CA LYS A 82 3.41 -10.23 9.09
C LYS A 82 4.29 -10.85 8.01
#